data_AF-U5GYU0-F1
#
_entry.id   AF-U5GYU0-F1
#
_cell.length_a   1.000
_cell.length_b   1.000
_cell.length_c   1.000
_cell.angle_alpha   90.00
_cell.angle_beta   90.00
_cell.angle_gamma   90.00
#
_symmetry.space_group_name_H-M   'P 1'
#
loop_
_entity.id
_entity.type
_entity.pdbx_description
1 polymer ?
#
loop_
_entity_poly.entity_id
_entity_poly.type
_entity_poly.pdbx_seq_one_letter_code
_entity_poly.pdbx_strand_id
1 'polypeptide(L)'
;MAVDTAEDSSLLWSTYRPGLYFGLRPLLPHESLLYGLLWYRAPTSSSTTDSSSLSAPPKATKLDTKDVRHECTQSPGLTYEFKRHDPRMGCLQTIADDDLGIAMDVGFAKSRDGNGWGVRIEGKVLHDDDKHLDRASRPDQFEFINYFGRDSEQGQLELREDAPDGTVIIAGEMAGLGKFEIRVRSDHGIVSTKKYGFKVAPGEIWKAKDIIVDAINFQVLDGHTVEVESTLYAVHTTVDGSWTIDIFFNSDSSTTHMDTSSLTALMDLNRLQFHNRFRSCFELDRFGNFEASEVAFARSTLSNLLGGIGYFYGTSIVDRHFRYPWDREDGEDKGEAKPHPEIVPAQTLLTATPCRSFFPRGFYWDEGFHLLLINRWDLDLGLRIISSWVDLIDQDGWIGREQILGEEARSRGGLPRLVALGAWRNSPI
;
A
#
# COMPACT_ATOMS: atom_id res chain seq x y z
N MET A 1 11.37 4.38 -28.37
CA MET A 1 10.29 3.98 -29.30
C MET A 1 9.03 3.87 -28.48
N ALA A 2 8.08 4.78 -28.70
CA ALA A 2 6.79 4.75 -28.02
C ALA A 2 6.03 3.49 -28.48
N VAL A 3 5.84 2.53 -27.58
CA VAL A 3 4.82 1.50 -27.77
C VAL A 3 3.49 2.23 -27.75
N ASP A 4 2.83 2.20 -28.90
CA ASP A 4 1.57 2.87 -29.17
C ASP A 4 0.53 2.53 -28.10
N THR A 5 0.18 3.56 -27.34
CA THR A 5 -0.74 3.58 -26.21
C THR A 5 -2.18 3.45 -26.70
N ALA A 6 -2.59 2.24 -27.08
CA ALA A 6 -3.92 1.81 -26.63
C ALA A 6 -3.76 1.53 -25.13
N GLU A 7 -3.83 2.57 -24.29
CA GLU A 7 -3.55 2.47 -22.86
C GLU A 7 -4.39 1.38 -22.24
N ASP A 8 -3.74 0.28 -21.90
CA ASP A 8 -4.32 -0.77 -21.11
C ASP A 8 -4.59 -0.22 -19.69
N SER A 9 -5.77 0.36 -19.53
CA SER A 9 -6.25 0.94 -18.27
C SER A 9 -6.42 -0.11 -17.18
N SER A 10 -6.37 -1.41 -17.52
CA SER A 10 -6.43 -2.47 -16.52
C SER A 10 -5.29 -2.40 -15.52
N LEU A 11 -4.14 -1.80 -15.86
CA LEU A 11 -3.02 -1.62 -14.93
C LEU A 11 -3.07 -0.30 -14.16
N LEU A 12 -4.00 0.61 -14.45
CA LEU A 12 -4.03 1.95 -13.85
C LEU A 12 -4.01 1.87 -12.32
N TRP A 13 -4.93 1.11 -11.72
CA TRP A 13 -5.04 0.95 -10.27
C TRP A 13 -4.53 -0.41 -9.81
N SER A 14 -3.72 -0.44 -8.75
CA SER A 14 -3.38 -1.69 -8.05
C SER A 14 -2.79 -1.40 -6.66
N THR A 15 -2.34 -2.44 -5.97
CA THR A 15 -1.63 -2.35 -4.68
C THR A 15 -0.18 -1.88 -4.83
N TYR A 16 0.04 -0.83 -5.64
CA TYR A 16 1.36 -0.32 -6.02
C TYR A 16 2.09 0.42 -4.89
N ARG A 17 1.68 0.23 -3.64
CA ARG A 17 2.35 0.70 -2.42
C ARG A 17 2.80 -0.51 -1.59
N PRO A 18 3.74 -1.33 -2.08
CA PRO A 18 4.04 -2.66 -1.52
C PRO A 18 4.57 -2.61 -0.09
N GLY A 19 5.09 -1.46 0.37
CA GLY A 19 5.55 -1.25 1.74
C GLY A 19 4.44 -1.10 2.79
N LEU A 20 3.17 -1.03 2.38
CA LEU A 20 2.00 -1.03 3.26
C LEU A 20 1.35 -2.40 3.31
N TYR A 21 0.70 -2.73 4.43
CA TYR A 21 -0.12 -3.94 4.53
C TYR A 21 -1.22 -3.92 3.48
N PHE A 22 -1.90 -2.79 3.31
CA PHE A 22 -2.80 -2.57 2.19
C PHE A 22 -2.83 -1.09 1.82
N GLY A 23 -2.56 -0.79 0.55
CA GLY A 23 -2.60 0.57 0.02
C GLY A 23 -2.66 0.54 -1.50
N LEU A 24 -3.38 1.50 -2.07
CA LEU A 24 -3.57 1.62 -3.51
C LEU A 24 -3.00 2.95 -3.99
N ARG A 25 -2.53 2.97 -5.23
CA ARG A 25 -2.24 4.19 -5.99
C ARG A 25 -2.43 3.93 -7.48
N PRO A 26 -2.69 4.96 -8.30
CA PRO A 26 -2.70 4.81 -9.73
C PRO A 26 -1.26 4.83 -10.28
N LEU A 27 -1.05 4.25 -11.47
CA LEU A 27 0.15 4.43 -12.31
C LEU A 27 0.17 5.83 -12.94
N LEU A 28 0.13 6.86 -12.09
CA LEU A 28 0.21 8.26 -12.47
C LEU A 28 1.35 8.92 -11.68
N PRO A 29 2.37 9.49 -12.36
CA PRO A 29 3.58 10.00 -11.71
C PRO A 29 3.36 11.27 -10.89
N HIS A 30 2.54 12.19 -11.38
CA HIS A 30 2.42 13.54 -10.82
C HIS A 30 1.07 13.82 -10.14
N GLU A 31 0.08 12.95 -10.37
CA GLU A 31 -1.32 13.14 -9.99
C GLU A 31 -1.78 11.86 -9.29
N SER A 32 -1.36 11.70 -8.04
CA SER A 32 -1.63 10.48 -7.29
C SER A 32 -2.68 10.71 -6.22
N LEU A 33 -3.79 10.00 -6.36
CA LEU A 33 -4.67 9.71 -5.24
C LEU A 33 -4.12 8.46 -4.53
N LEU A 34 -3.71 8.63 -3.28
CA LEU A 34 -3.20 7.55 -2.45
C LEU A 34 -4.29 7.06 -1.51
N TYR A 35 -4.43 5.74 -1.41
CA TYR A 35 -5.23 5.09 -0.37
C TYR A 35 -4.34 4.24 0.54
N GLY A 36 -4.67 4.18 1.82
CA GLY A 36 -4.06 3.26 2.76
C GLY A 36 -4.97 2.91 3.93
N LEU A 37 -4.71 1.73 4.49
CA LEU A 37 -5.42 1.16 5.63
C LEU A 37 -4.55 1.23 6.89
N LEU A 38 -5.12 1.75 7.97
CA LEU A 38 -4.58 1.63 9.33
C LEU A 38 -5.53 0.80 10.18
N TRP A 39 -4.99 0.04 11.14
CA TRP A 39 -5.79 -0.54 12.21
C TRP A 39 -5.02 -0.63 13.51
N TYR A 40 -5.75 -0.55 14.62
CA TYR A 40 -5.21 -0.67 15.97
C TYR A 40 -6.32 -1.01 16.97
N ARG A 41 -5.95 -1.34 18.21
CA ARG A 41 -6.90 -1.43 19.33
C ARG A 41 -6.85 -0.14 20.13
N ALA A 42 -8.01 0.46 20.40
CA ALA A 42 -8.09 1.65 21.24
C ALA A 42 -7.43 1.39 22.61
N PRO A 43 -6.58 2.31 23.12
CA PRO A 43 -5.98 2.15 24.43
C PRO A 43 -7.09 2.02 25.48
N THR A 44 -7.12 0.92 26.23
CA THR A 44 -7.99 0.82 27.40
C THR A 44 -7.52 1.84 28.42
N SER A 45 -8.44 2.63 28.96
CA SER A 45 -8.13 3.47 30.12
C SER A 45 -7.74 2.52 31.26
N SER A 46 -6.45 2.41 31.54
CA SER A 46 -6.00 1.58 32.65
C SER A 46 -6.48 2.22 33.96
N SER A 47 -7.58 1.72 34.52
CA SER A 47 -7.89 1.91 35.93
C SER A 47 -7.05 0.92 36.76
N THR A 48 -5.75 1.18 36.86
CA THR A 48 -4.94 0.67 37.97
C THR A 48 -4.62 1.83 38.90
N THR A 49 -5.68 2.48 39.40
CA THR A 49 -5.59 3.17 40.68
C THR A 49 -5.69 2.12 41.77
N ASP A 50 -4.56 1.84 42.42
CA ASP A 50 -4.57 1.47 43.82
C ASP A 50 -5.57 2.40 44.53
N SER A 51 -6.59 1.80 45.13
CA SER A 51 -7.64 2.49 45.88
C SER A 51 -7.04 3.21 47.09
N SER A 52 -6.47 4.40 46.90
CA SER A 52 -6.12 5.32 48.00
C SER A 52 -5.86 6.78 47.62
N SER A 53 -6.32 7.27 46.45
CA SER A 53 -6.36 8.73 46.25
C SER A 53 -7.51 9.20 45.34
N LEU A 54 -8.34 10.09 45.88
CA LEU A 54 -9.30 10.90 45.13
C LEU A 54 -8.51 11.96 44.35
N SER A 55 -8.03 11.65 43.14
CA SER A 55 -7.51 12.68 42.24
C SER A 55 -7.52 12.26 40.78
N ALA A 56 -8.32 12.99 40.00
CA ALA A 56 -8.40 13.09 38.54
C ALA A 56 -8.82 11.81 37.77
N PRO A 57 -9.61 11.95 36.68
CA PRO A 57 -9.85 10.85 35.76
C PRO A 57 -8.51 10.34 35.19
N PRO A 58 -8.38 9.02 34.93
CA PRO A 58 -7.18 8.46 34.33
C PRO A 58 -6.92 9.19 32.99
N LYS A 59 -5.72 9.78 32.86
CA LYS A 59 -5.30 10.38 31.57
C LYS A 59 -5.36 9.29 30.52
N ALA A 60 -6.11 9.50 29.45
CA ALA A 60 -6.10 8.60 28.30
C ALA A 60 -4.65 8.37 27.87
N THR A 61 -4.23 7.11 27.83
CA THR A 61 -2.89 6.72 27.40
C THR A 61 -2.73 7.16 25.95
N LYS A 62 -1.68 7.93 25.64
CA LYS A 62 -1.38 8.31 24.25
C LYS A 62 -1.22 7.06 23.40
N LEU A 63 -1.76 7.08 22.19
CA LEU A 63 -1.58 6.05 21.18
C LEU A 63 -0.13 6.13 20.66
N ASP A 64 0.64 5.06 20.83
CA ASP A 64 1.98 4.95 20.22
C ASP A 64 1.82 4.57 18.75
N THR A 65 2.51 5.29 17.87
CA THR A 65 2.57 5.02 16.43
C THR A 65 2.97 3.58 16.10
N LYS A 66 3.72 2.90 16.99
CA LYS A 66 4.12 1.48 16.82
C LYS A 66 2.97 0.50 17.02
N ASP A 67 1.95 0.89 17.79
CA ASP A 67 0.76 0.08 18.03
C ASP A 67 -0.25 0.20 16.88
N VAL A 68 -0.02 1.13 15.95
CA VAL A 68 -0.84 1.33 14.75
C VAL A 68 -0.22 0.62 13.56
N ARG A 69 -0.93 -0.38 13.02
CA ARG A 69 -0.51 -1.12 11.84
C ARG A 69 -0.73 -0.27 10.60
N HIS A 70 0.29 -0.19 9.74
CA HIS A 70 0.24 0.54 8.47
C HIS A 70 1.24 -0.05 7.49
N GLU A 71 2.52 0.05 7.84
CA GLU A 71 3.62 -0.47 7.06
C GLU A 71 3.85 -1.95 7.32
N CYS A 72 4.19 -2.71 6.29
CA CYS A 72 4.64 -4.08 6.46
C CYS A 72 5.87 -4.14 7.38
N THR A 73 5.73 -4.84 8.51
CA THR A 73 6.82 -5.18 9.42
C THR A 73 6.93 -6.70 9.54
N GLN A 74 8.07 -7.19 10.02
CA GLN A 74 8.19 -8.56 10.49
C GLN A 74 7.87 -8.59 11.98
N SER A 75 6.70 -9.12 12.33
CA SER A 75 6.34 -9.46 13.72
C SER A 75 5.95 -10.94 13.76
N PRO A 76 6.41 -11.72 14.77
CA PRO A 76 5.96 -13.09 14.95
C PRO A 76 4.44 -13.24 15.10
N GLY A 77 3.76 -12.23 15.67
CA GLY A 77 2.31 -12.23 15.92
C GLY A 77 1.47 -11.62 14.79
N LEU A 78 2.04 -11.37 13.61
CA LEU A 78 1.32 -10.78 12.48
C LEU A 78 1.69 -11.47 11.17
N THR A 79 0.73 -12.18 10.61
CA THR A 79 0.86 -12.84 9.30
C THR A 79 -0.01 -12.14 8.28
N TYR A 80 0.51 -11.98 7.06
CA TYR A 80 -0.21 -11.38 5.95
C TYR A 80 0.23 -12.04 4.65
N GLU A 81 -0.73 -12.34 3.77
CA GLU A 81 -0.47 -13.10 2.57
C GLU A 81 -1.50 -12.76 1.49
N PHE A 82 -1.05 -12.49 0.28
CA PHE A 82 -1.94 -12.53 -0.87
C PHE A 82 -2.25 -13.98 -1.24
N LYS A 83 -3.50 -14.43 -1.01
CA LYS A 83 -3.98 -15.73 -1.47
C LYS A 83 -4.17 -15.77 -2.99
N ARG A 84 -4.51 -14.61 -3.55
CA ARG A 84 -4.66 -14.36 -4.99
C ARG A 84 -4.31 -12.90 -5.26
N HIS A 85 -3.54 -12.64 -6.30
CA HIS A 85 -3.29 -11.28 -6.77
C HIS A 85 -3.03 -11.30 -8.28
N ASP A 86 -3.74 -10.45 -9.00
CA ASP A 86 -3.43 -10.10 -10.39
C ASP A 86 -3.51 -8.57 -10.51
N PRO A 87 -2.40 -7.87 -10.85
CA PRO A 87 -2.38 -6.41 -10.92
C PRO A 87 -3.41 -5.83 -11.88
N ARG A 88 -3.95 -6.60 -12.83
CA ARG A 88 -4.99 -6.16 -13.78
C ARG A 88 -6.41 -6.28 -13.24
N MET A 89 -6.62 -7.13 -12.25
CA MET A 89 -7.96 -7.54 -11.83
C MET A 89 -8.26 -7.20 -10.37
N GLY A 90 -7.31 -7.45 -9.48
CA GLY A 90 -7.47 -7.26 -8.05
C GLY A 90 -6.81 -8.35 -7.21
N CYS A 91 -7.16 -8.44 -5.93
CA CYS A 91 -6.53 -9.36 -5.00
C CYS A 91 -7.46 -9.82 -3.86
N LEU A 92 -7.03 -10.85 -3.16
CA LEU A 92 -7.51 -11.22 -1.83
C LEU A 92 -6.28 -11.39 -0.93
N GLN A 93 -6.14 -10.50 0.06
CA GLN A 93 -5.11 -10.59 1.09
C GLN A 93 -5.74 -11.04 2.41
N THR A 94 -5.19 -12.07 3.02
CA THR A 94 -5.55 -12.48 4.38
C THR A 94 -4.53 -11.90 5.35
N ILE A 95 -4.99 -11.36 6.48
CA ILE A 95 -4.17 -10.82 7.56
C ILE A 95 -4.66 -11.45 8.87
N ALA A 96 -3.76 -12.05 9.65
CA ALA A 96 -4.03 -12.46 11.03
C ALA A 96 -3.05 -11.72 11.95
N ASP A 97 -3.61 -10.90 12.83
CA ASP A 97 -2.89 -10.10 13.84
C ASP A 97 -3.19 -10.72 15.21
N ASP A 98 -2.39 -11.71 15.58
CA ASP A 98 -2.52 -12.45 16.85
C ASP A 98 -2.25 -11.53 18.05
N ASP A 99 -1.39 -10.51 17.87
CA ASP A 99 -1.14 -9.48 18.90
C ASP A 99 -2.42 -8.71 19.23
N LEU A 100 -3.24 -8.45 18.21
CA LEU A 100 -4.56 -7.85 18.37
C LEU A 100 -5.69 -8.88 18.54
N GLY A 101 -5.46 -10.16 18.29
CA GLY A 101 -6.50 -11.20 18.34
C GLY A 101 -7.56 -11.01 17.25
N ILE A 102 -7.17 -10.62 16.04
CA ILE A 102 -8.09 -10.48 14.90
C ILE A 102 -7.57 -11.18 13.65
N ALA A 103 -8.50 -11.60 12.80
CA ALA A 103 -8.20 -11.99 11.43
C ALA A 103 -9.15 -11.28 10.47
N MET A 104 -8.62 -10.84 9.33
CA MET A 104 -9.36 -10.14 8.30
C MET A 104 -8.91 -10.55 6.91
N ASP A 105 -9.84 -10.50 5.98
CA ASP A 105 -9.61 -10.55 4.54
C ASP A 105 -9.82 -9.15 3.94
N VAL A 106 -8.83 -8.70 3.17
CA VAL A 106 -8.90 -7.47 2.38
C VAL A 106 -8.98 -7.85 0.91
N GLY A 107 -10.19 -7.78 0.36
CA GLY A 107 -10.48 -8.00 -1.05
C GLY A 107 -10.40 -6.71 -1.85
N PHE A 108 -9.88 -6.78 -3.07
CA PHE A 108 -9.88 -5.66 -4.02
C PHE A 108 -10.23 -6.16 -5.41
N ALA A 109 -11.08 -5.44 -6.12
CA ALA A 109 -11.44 -5.75 -7.48
C ALA A 109 -11.72 -4.47 -8.29
N LYS A 110 -11.54 -4.57 -9.60
CA LYS A 110 -11.69 -3.46 -10.53
C LYS A 110 -12.72 -3.76 -11.60
N SER A 111 -13.37 -2.71 -12.10
CA SER A 111 -14.15 -2.77 -13.33
C SER A 111 -13.22 -3.07 -14.51
N ARG A 112 -13.80 -3.62 -15.58
CA ARG A 112 -13.04 -4.01 -16.79
C ARG A 112 -12.35 -2.82 -17.47
N ASP A 113 -12.94 -1.63 -17.38
CA ASP A 113 -12.38 -0.40 -17.92
C ASP A 113 -11.30 0.24 -17.01
N GLY A 114 -11.06 -0.28 -15.81
CA GLY A 114 -10.08 0.24 -14.86
C GLY A 114 -10.49 1.54 -14.15
N ASN A 115 -11.66 2.10 -14.46
CA ASN A 115 -12.12 3.40 -13.99
C ASN A 115 -13.00 3.33 -12.72
N GLY A 116 -13.33 2.12 -12.28
CA GLY A 116 -14.03 1.85 -11.03
C GLY A 116 -13.32 0.72 -10.27
N TRP A 117 -13.28 0.83 -8.96
CA TRP A 117 -12.75 -0.24 -8.11
C TRP A 117 -13.44 -0.30 -6.76
N GLY A 118 -13.34 -1.45 -6.11
CA GLY A 118 -13.87 -1.65 -4.77
C GLY A 118 -12.89 -2.40 -3.89
N VAL A 119 -12.87 -2.06 -2.60
CA VAL A 119 -12.15 -2.76 -1.54
C VAL A 119 -13.17 -3.23 -0.51
N ARG A 120 -13.06 -4.49 -0.08
CA ARG A 120 -13.83 -5.03 1.05
C ARG A 120 -12.88 -5.45 2.14
N ILE A 121 -13.09 -4.94 3.35
CA ILE A 121 -12.39 -5.36 4.56
C ILE A 121 -13.40 -6.11 5.42
N GLU A 122 -13.23 -7.42 5.50
CA GLU A 122 -14.10 -8.30 6.28
C GLU A 122 -13.26 -9.00 7.35
N GLY A 123 -13.69 -8.94 8.61
CA GLY A 123 -12.90 -9.50 9.68
C GLY A 123 -13.70 -9.96 10.89
N LYS A 124 -12.99 -10.61 11.80
CA LYS A 124 -13.54 -11.20 13.03
C LYS A 124 -12.49 -11.22 14.13
N VAL A 125 -12.99 -11.23 15.37
CA VAL A 125 -12.17 -11.49 16.56
C VAL A 125 -11.79 -12.96 16.61
N LEU A 126 -10.50 -13.25 16.75
CA LEU A 126 -9.99 -14.58 17.08
C LEU A 126 -10.30 -14.83 18.55
N HIS A 127 -11.28 -15.70 18.81
CA HIS A 127 -11.56 -16.11 20.18
C HIS A 127 -10.45 -17.05 20.63
N ASP A 128 -9.84 -16.76 21.78
CA ASP A 128 -9.14 -17.79 22.53
C ASP A 128 -10.23 -18.71 23.12
N ASP A 129 -10.07 -20.03 23.04
CA ASP A 129 -10.96 -21.00 23.69
C ASP A 129 -10.89 -20.92 25.24
N ASP A 130 -10.17 -19.92 25.76
CA ASP A 130 -9.87 -19.74 27.17
C ASP A 130 -11.07 -19.13 27.92
N LYS A 131 -11.82 -20.02 28.56
CA LYS A 131 -13.06 -19.80 29.33
C LYS A 131 -12.94 -18.87 30.56
N HIS A 132 -11.90 -18.03 30.65
CA HIS A 132 -11.58 -17.27 31.85
C HIS A 132 -11.35 -15.76 31.67
N LEU A 133 -11.43 -15.22 30.45
CA LEU A 133 -11.42 -13.77 30.26
C LEU A 133 -12.84 -13.21 30.38
N ASP A 134 -13.08 -12.50 31.49
CA ASP A 134 -14.32 -11.78 31.75
C ASP A 134 -14.53 -10.74 30.63
N ARG A 135 -15.50 -10.98 29.73
CA ARG A 135 -15.85 -10.11 28.59
C ARG A 135 -16.13 -8.66 29.01
N ALA A 136 -16.42 -8.41 30.29
CA ALA A 136 -16.58 -7.07 30.85
C ALA A 136 -15.26 -6.28 30.97
N SER A 137 -14.09 -6.93 30.92
CA SER A 137 -12.77 -6.29 31.15
C SER A 137 -11.97 -5.94 29.89
N ARG A 138 -12.39 -6.38 28.70
CA ARG A 138 -11.80 -5.96 27.41
C ARG A 138 -12.91 -5.69 26.41
N PRO A 139 -13.22 -4.43 26.05
CA PRO A 139 -14.06 -4.20 24.90
C PRO A 139 -13.34 -4.76 23.66
N ASP A 140 -14.01 -5.63 22.91
CA ASP A 140 -13.56 -6.16 21.61
C ASP A 140 -13.67 -5.08 20.52
N GLN A 141 -13.32 -3.84 20.86
CA GLN A 141 -13.38 -2.70 19.96
C GLN A 141 -12.05 -2.47 19.28
N PHE A 142 -12.12 -2.36 17.96
CA PHE A 142 -10.98 -2.13 17.10
C PHE A 142 -11.25 -0.90 16.24
N GLU A 143 -10.18 -0.18 15.95
CA GLU A 143 -10.24 1.05 15.19
C GLU A 143 -9.61 0.82 13.82
N PHE A 144 -10.36 1.14 12.78
CA PHE A 144 -9.93 1.07 11.38
C PHE A 144 -9.93 2.48 10.80
N ILE A 145 -8.83 2.87 10.14
CA ILE A 145 -8.75 4.18 9.48
C ILE A 145 -8.41 3.97 8.01
N ASN A 146 -9.36 4.36 7.16
CA ASN A 146 -9.23 4.37 5.70
C ASN A 146 -8.92 5.79 5.26
N TYR A 147 -7.70 6.04 4.82
CA TYR A 147 -7.29 7.38 4.41
C TYR A 147 -7.14 7.51 2.89
N PHE A 148 -7.46 8.70 2.39
CA PHE A 148 -7.39 9.08 0.99
C PHE A 148 -6.66 10.42 0.89
N GLY A 149 -5.54 10.46 0.19
CA GLY A 149 -4.70 11.65 0.09
C GLY A 149 -4.41 12.05 -1.34
N ARG A 150 -4.53 13.34 -1.63
CA ARG A 150 -4.08 13.95 -2.87
C ARG A 150 -2.60 14.30 -2.74
N ASP A 151 -1.76 13.51 -3.38
CA ASP A 151 -0.31 13.68 -3.37
C ASP A 151 0.17 14.40 -4.65
N SER A 152 -0.42 15.57 -4.91
CA SER A 152 -0.18 16.38 -6.10
C SER A 152 -0.40 17.86 -5.82
N GLU A 153 0.24 18.74 -6.59
CA GLU A 153 0.00 20.19 -6.49
C GLU A 153 -1.36 20.58 -7.06
N GLN A 154 -1.81 19.88 -8.10
CA GLN A 154 -3.08 20.13 -8.80
C GLN A 154 -4.18 19.12 -8.39
N GLY A 155 -5.42 19.44 -8.72
CA GLY A 155 -6.61 18.64 -8.36
C GLY A 155 -7.20 19.00 -7.00
N GLN A 156 -8.35 18.42 -6.70
CA GLN A 156 -9.13 18.70 -5.49
C GLN A 156 -9.70 17.43 -4.88
N LEU A 157 -9.87 17.46 -3.56
CA LEU A 157 -10.66 16.50 -2.78
C LEU A 157 -11.61 17.30 -1.90
N GLU A 158 -12.84 16.81 -1.76
CA GLU A 158 -13.87 17.46 -0.98
C GLU A 158 -14.74 16.40 -0.29
N LEU A 159 -14.91 16.52 1.02
CA LEU A 159 -15.88 15.74 1.75
C LEU A 159 -17.29 16.27 1.47
N ARG A 160 -18.19 15.39 1.03
CA ARG A 160 -19.61 15.70 0.78
C ARG A 160 -20.44 15.40 2.03
N GLU A 161 -21.71 15.83 1.98
CA GLU A 161 -22.71 15.36 2.95
C GLU A 161 -22.83 13.83 2.87
N ASP A 162 -23.01 13.19 4.02
CA ASP A 162 -23.20 11.75 4.06
C ASP A 162 -24.48 11.36 3.32
N ALA A 163 -24.46 10.17 2.73
CA ALA A 163 -25.68 9.57 2.28
C ALA A 163 -26.61 9.24 3.48
N PRO A 164 -27.93 9.13 3.26
CA PRO A 164 -28.88 8.82 4.33
C PRO A 164 -28.62 7.50 5.07
N ASP A 165 -27.87 6.58 4.46
CA ASP A 165 -27.46 5.29 5.03
C ASP A 165 -26.15 5.38 5.85
N GLY A 166 -25.59 6.58 6.03
CA GLY A 166 -24.33 6.81 6.74
C GLY A 166 -23.08 6.58 5.89
N THR A 167 -23.21 6.36 4.58
CA THR A 167 -22.06 6.27 3.67
C THR A 167 -21.33 7.61 3.63
N VAL A 168 -20.02 7.56 3.88
CA VAL A 168 -19.14 8.73 3.75
C VAL A 168 -18.74 8.90 2.29
N ILE A 169 -18.90 10.13 1.79
CA ILE A 169 -18.64 10.46 0.39
C ILE A 169 -17.52 11.49 0.31
N ILE A 170 -16.46 11.15 -0.44
CA ILE A 170 -15.36 12.07 -0.78
C ILE A 170 -15.35 12.21 -2.30
N ALA A 171 -15.65 13.41 -2.80
CA ALA A 171 -15.57 13.73 -4.22
C ALA A 171 -14.17 14.25 -4.55
N GLY A 172 -13.72 14.05 -5.78
CA GLY A 172 -12.45 14.57 -6.24
C GLY A 172 -12.38 14.81 -7.72
N GLU A 173 -11.40 15.60 -8.12
CA GLU A 173 -11.04 15.79 -9.52
C GLU A 173 -9.53 15.89 -9.61
N MET A 174 -8.93 15.02 -10.41
CA MET A 174 -7.49 15.01 -10.68
C MET A 174 -7.29 14.76 -12.17
N ALA A 175 -6.25 15.33 -12.75
CA ALA A 175 -5.88 14.91 -14.09
C ALA A 175 -5.43 13.43 -14.07
N GLY A 176 -5.60 12.75 -15.20
CA GLY A 176 -5.49 11.29 -15.30
C GLY A 176 -6.64 10.47 -14.69
N LEU A 177 -7.35 10.97 -13.67
CA LEU A 177 -8.51 10.28 -13.06
C LEU A 177 -9.86 10.89 -13.44
N GLY A 178 -9.86 12.14 -13.92
CA GLY A 178 -11.07 12.91 -14.15
C GLY A 178 -11.78 13.24 -12.84
N LYS A 179 -13.09 13.46 -12.92
CA LYS A 179 -13.97 13.57 -11.75
C LYS A 179 -14.31 12.20 -11.23
N PHE A 180 -14.33 12.04 -9.92
CA PHE A 180 -14.62 10.78 -9.28
C PHE A 180 -15.26 10.96 -7.90
N GLU A 181 -15.81 9.87 -7.40
CA GLU A 181 -16.35 9.75 -6.05
C GLU A 181 -15.78 8.53 -5.35
N ILE A 182 -15.46 8.70 -4.06
CA ILE A 182 -15.09 7.65 -3.13
C ILE A 182 -16.23 7.51 -2.12
N ARG A 183 -16.74 6.28 -1.96
CA ARG A 183 -17.80 5.95 -1.01
C ARG A 183 -17.27 4.93 -0.01
N VAL A 184 -17.23 5.30 1.27
CA VAL A 184 -16.90 4.39 2.38
C VAL A 184 -18.19 4.02 3.09
N ARG A 185 -18.59 2.76 2.94
CA ARG A 185 -19.83 2.23 3.49
C ARG A 185 -19.50 1.12 4.48
N SER A 186 -19.98 1.29 5.69
CA SER A 186 -19.76 0.34 6.78
C SER A 186 -21.08 -0.35 7.07
N ASP A 187 -21.14 -1.68 6.95
CA ASP A 187 -22.41 -2.44 6.94
C ASP A 187 -22.62 -3.18 8.26
N HIS A 188 -21.81 -4.20 8.51
CA HIS A 188 -21.91 -5.06 9.69
C HIS A 188 -20.82 -4.75 10.73
N GLY A 189 -21.17 -4.86 12.01
CA GLY A 189 -20.21 -4.77 13.13
C GLY A 189 -19.71 -3.37 13.48
N ILE A 190 -20.42 -2.32 13.05
CA ILE A 190 -19.95 -0.93 13.13
C ILE A 190 -20.56 -0.24 14.35
N VAL A 191 -19.70 0.26 15.23
CA VAL A 191 -20.10 1.01 16.43
C VAL A 191 -20.19 2.50 16.12
N SER A 192 -19.20 3.06 15.43
CA SER A 192 -19.19 4.47 15.05
C SER A 192 -18.32 4.74 13.82
N THR A 193 -18.64 5.80 13.09
CA THR A 193 -17.85 6.30 11.97
C THR A 193 -17.57 7.78 12.17
N LYS A 194 -16.29 8.13 12.24
CA LYS A 194 -15.77 9.49 12.37
C LYS A 194 -15.01 9.87 11.10
N LYS A 195 -14.91 11.18 10.85
CA LYS A 195 -14.31 11.69 9.60
C LYS A 195 -13.37 12.83 9.90
N TYR A 196 -12.22 12.81 9.26
CA TYR A 196 -11.21 13.83 9.44
C TYR A 196 -10.68 14.32 8.11
N GLY A 197 -10.32 15.59 8.08
CA GLY A 197 -9.65 16.23 6.95
C GLY A 197 -8.47 17.06 7.44
N PHE A 198 -7.32 16.87 6.81
CA PHE A 198 -6.07 17.54 7.14
C PHE A 198 -5.49 18.21 5.90
N LYS A 199 -4.90 19.40 6.08
CA LYS A 199 -4.10 20.05 5.06
C LYS A 199 -2.67 19.53 5.11
N VAL A 200 -2.32 18.70 4.12
CA VAL A 200 -1.00 18.07 3.98
C VAL A 200 -0.37 18.52 2.66
N ALA A 201 0.93 18.86 2.70
CA ALA A 201 1.64 19.29 1.52
C ALA A 201 1.83 18.12 0.52
N PRO A 202 1.90 18.39 -0.80
CA PRO A 202 2.27 17.37 -1.78
C PRO A 202 3.64 16.75 -1.46
N GLY A 203 3.77 15.44 -1.63
CA GLY A 203 4.96 14.66 -1.28
C GLY A 203 5.01 14.22 0.19
N GLU A 204 4.03 14.62 1.02
CA GLU A 204 4.01 14.34 2.46
C GLU A 204 2.83 13.43 2.87
N ILE A 205 1.96 13.03 1.93
CA ILE A 205 0.80 12.15 2.21
C ILE A 205 1.23 10.79 2.78
N TRP A 206 2.44 10.31 2.45
CA TRP A 206 2.99 9.08 3.03
C TRP A 206 3.11 9.12 4.57
N LYS A 207 3.13 10.32 5.17
CA LYS A 207 3.14 10.54 6.63
C LYS A 207 1.76 10.46 7.26
N ALA A 208 0.73 10.02 6.52
CA ALA A 208 -0.66 9.97 6.99
C ALA A 208 -0.82 9.30 8.36
N LYS A 209 -0.11 8.20 8.63
CA LYS A 209 -0.14 7.53 9.95
C LYS A 209 0.26 8.48 11.07
N ASP A 210 1.42 9.13 10.95
CA ASP A 210 1.95 10.01 12.00
C ASP A 210 1.03 11.22 12.22
N ILE A 211 0.56 11.83 11.13
CA ILE A 211 -0.38 12.97 11.18
C ILE A 211 -1.67 12.58 11.91
N ILE A 212 -2.25 11.43 11.57
CA ILE A 212 -3.51 10.96 12.16
C ILE A 212 -3.31 10.58 13.64
N VAL A 213 -2.22 9.87 13.98
CA VAL A 213 -1.91 9.48 15.36
C VAL A 213 -1.65 10.71 16.24
N ASP A 214 -0.90 11.70 15.74
CA ASP A 214 -0.70 12.96 16.44
C ASP A 214 -2.03 13.68 16.67
N ALA A 215 -2.90 13.75 15.67
CA ALA A 215 -4.21 14.37 15.81
C ALA A 215 -5.11 13.65 16.85
N ILE A 216 -5.09 12.31 16.88
CA ILE A 216 -5.75 11.50 17.94
C ILE A 216 -5.20 11.90 19.32
N ASN A 217 -3.87 11.93 19.45
CA ASN A 217 -3.19 12.18 20.72
C ASN A 217 -3.39 13.60 21.27
N PHE A 218 -3.55 14.58 20.40
CA PHE A 218 -3.87 15.96 20.79
C PHE A 218 -5.36 16.19 21.05
N GLN A 219 -6.20 15.14 20.97
CA GLN A 219 -7.66 15.24 21.10
C GLN A 219 -8.27 16.26 20.13
N VAL A 220 -7.63 16.48 18.97
CA VAL A 220 -8.17 17.35 17.91
C VAL A 220 -9.39 16.69 17.23
N LEU A 221 -9.58 15.39 17.46
CA LEU A 221 -10.57 14.53 16.83
C LEU A 221 -11.82 14.33 17.70
N ASP A 222 -12.59 15.40 17.91
CA ASP A 222 -13.88 15.37 18.64
C ASP A 222 -15.06 14.83 17.79
N GLY A 223 -14.77 14.02 16.77
CA GLY A 223 -15.77 13.28 15.99
C GLY A 223 -15.77 13.59 14.48
N HIS A 224 -15.59 14.86 14.09
CA HIS A 224 -15.71 15.29 12.68
C HIS A 224 -14.88 16.55 12.33
N THR A 225 -13.57 16.56 12.62
CA THR A 225 -12.72 17.72 12.33
C THR A 225 -12.22 17.68 10.89
N VAL A 226 -12.76 18.55 10.04
CA VAL A 226 -12.38 18.66 8.62
C VAL A 226 -11.85 20.07 8.36
N GLU A 227 -10.54 20.19 8.13
CA GLU A 227 -9.93 21.46 7.76
C GLU A 227 -10.40 21.93 6.37
N VAL A 228 -10.51 23.24 6.20
CA VAL A 228 -10.79 23.84 4.89
C VAL A 228 -9.61 23.53 3.95
N GLU A 229 -9.90 23.14 2.70
CA GLU A 229 -8.88 22.71 1.71
C GLU A 229 -8.04 21.50 2.16
N SER A 230 -8.67 20.56 2.88
CA SER A 230 -8.03 19.30 3.23
C SER A 230 -7.55 18.54 1.99
N THR A 231 -6.35 17.99 2.06
CA THR A 231 -5.75 17.16 1.00
C THR A 231 -5.62 15.70 1.43
N LEU A 232 -5.76 15.42 2.73
CA LEU A 232 -5.83 14.09 3.32
C LEU A 232 -7.15 13.95 4.05
N TYR A 233 -7.96 12.97 3.67
CA TYR A 233 -9.18 12.60 4.36
C TYR A 233 -9.02 11.24 5.03
N ALA A 234 -9.56 11.07 6.22
CA ALA A 234 -9.53 9.81 6.97
C ALA A 234 -10.93 9.45 7.46
N VAL A 235 -11.40 8.27 7.11
CA VAL A 235 -12.64 7.67 7.64
C VAL A 235 -12.26 6.67 8.71
N HIS A 236 -12.61 7.00 9.95
CA HIS A 236 -12.25 6.25 11.15
C HIS A 236 -13.47 5.49 11.66
N THR A 237 -13.43 4.17 11.53
CA THR A 237 -14.51 3.26 11.85
C THR A 237 -14.15 2.43 13.08
N THR A 238 -14.96 2.55 14.13
CA THR A 238 -14.89 1.68 15.31
C THR A 238 -15.76 0.45 15.07
N VAL A 239 -15.19 -0.74 15.23
CA VAL A 239 -15.90 -2.01 15.04
C VAL A 239 -15.91 -2.85 16.30
N ASP A 240 -16.94 -3.69 16.44
CA ASP A 240 -17.09 -4.66 17.53
C ASP A 240 -17.55 -6.01 16.95
N GLY A 241 -16.86 -7.09 17.30
CA GLY A 241 -17.17 -8.44 16.83
C GLY A 241 -16.69 -8.72 15.40
N SER A 242 -17.58 -9.19 14.52
CA SER A 242 -17.30 -9.36 13.09
C SER A 242 -17.75 -8.13 12.32
N TRP A 243 -16.97 -7.71 11.31
CA TRP A 243 -17.25 -6.49 10.57
C TRP A 243 -17.12 -6.64 9.06
N THR A 244 -17.75 -5.71 8.35
CA THR A 244 -17.57 -5.53 6.91
C THR A 244 -17.58 -4.05 6.58
N ILE A 245 -16.49 -3.59 5.95
CA ILE A 245 -16.33 -2.24 5.42
C ILE A 245 -16.10 -2.36 3.91
N ASP A 246 -16.99 -1.76 3.11
CA ASP A 246 -16.81 -1.62 1.68
C ASP A 246 -16.36 -0.19 1.34
N ILE A 247 -15.40 -0.08 0.43
CA ILE A 247 -14.92 1.18 -0.13
C ILE A 247 -15.06 1.09 -1.63
N PHE A 248 -15.69 2.08 -2.24
CA PHE A 248 -15.87 2.14 -3.68
C PHE A 248 -15.23 3.41 -4.22
N PHE A 249 -14.57 3.28 -5.37
CA PHE A 249 -14.13 4.40 -6.20
C PHE A 249 -14.83 4.28 -7.54
N ASN A 250 -15.39 5.38 -8.02
CA ASN A 250 -15.95 5.49 -9.35
C ASN A 250 -15.52 6.81 -9.98
N SER A 251 -14.82 6.74 -11.11
CA SER A 251 -14.70 7.89 -12.01
C SER A 251 -16.01 8.11 -12.78
N ASP A 252 -16.31 9.36 -13.14
CA ASP A 252 -17.43 9.72 -14.01
C ASP A 252 -17.36 9.02 -15.37
N SER A 253 -16.15 8.62 -15.81
CA SER A 253 -15.94 7.84 -17.03
C SER A 253 -16.09 6.33 -16.85
N SER A 254 -16.44 5.86 -15.65
CA SER A 254 -16.62 4.43 -15.39
C SER A 254 -17.94 3.92 -15.96
N THR A 255 -17.86 2.78 -16.65
CA THR A 255 -19.04 2.08 -17.21
C THR A 255 -19.75 1.20 -16.19
N THR A 256 -19.10 0.90 -15.06
CA THR A 256 -19.64 0.09 -13.97
C THR A 256 -19.74 0.93 -12.70
N HIS A 257 -20.95 1.20 -12.23
CA HIS A 257 -21.15 1.73 -10.89
C HIS A 257 -20.76 0.67 -9.86
N MET A 258 -19.80 0.97 -8.99
CA MET A 258 -19.31 0.01 -7.99
C MET A 258 -20.22 0.05 -6.76
N ASP A 259 -20.64 -1.13 -6.32
CA ASP A 259 -21.43 -1.34 -5.11
C ASP A 259 -21.15 -2.72 -4.55
N THR A 260 -21.83 -3.10 -3.47
CA THR A 260 -21.56 -4.37 -2.80
C THR A 260 -21.79 -5.59 -3.69
N SER A 261 -22.80 -5.51 -4.57
CA SER A 261 -23.23 -6.62 -5.42
C SER A 261 -22.27 -6.82 -6.58
N SER A 262 -21.90 -5.73 -7.24
CA SER A 262 -20.90 -5.71 -8.31
C SER A 262 -19.51 -6.06 -7.80
N LEU A 263 -19.11 -5.57 -6.62
CA LEU A 263 -17.84 -5.97 -5.99
C LEU A 263 -17.79 -7.48 -5.70
N THR A 264 -18.85 -8.03 -5.13
CA THR A 264 -18.95 -9.48 -4.87
C THR A 264 -18.84 -10.27 -6.18
N ALA A 265 -19.60 -9.88 -7.21
CA ALA A 265 -19.55 -10.53 -8.52
C ALA A 265 -18.16 -10.45 -9.18
N LEU A 266 -17.49 -9.30 -9.08
CA LEU A 266 -16.12 -9.11 -9.60
C LEU A 266 -15.11 -9.96 -8.83
N MET A 267 -15.19 -10.01 -7.49
CA MET A 267 -14.30 -10.84 -6.68
C MET A 267 -14.46 -12.34 -7.00
N ASP A 268 -15.69 -12.81 -7.22
CA ASP A 268 -15.95 -14.18 -7.64
C ASP A 268 -15.47 -14.49 -9.05
N LEU A 269 -15.70 -13.59 -10.00
CA LEU A 269 -15.19 -13.70 -11.36
C LEU A 269 -13.65 -13.75 -11.35
N ASN A 270 -13.02 -12.84 -10.61
CA ASN A 270 -11.57 -12.74 -10.48
C ASN A 270 -10.97 -14.03 -9.89
N ARG A 271 -11.62 -14.61 -8.89
CA ARG A 271 -11.23 -15.90 -8.31
C ARG A 271 -11.17 -17.00 -9.38
N LEU A 272 -12.22 -17.13 -10.20
CA LEU A 272 -12.32 -18.16 -11.23
C LEU A 272 -11.29 -17.93 -12.35
N GLN A 273 -11.20 -16.68 -12.83
CA GLN A 273 -10.25 -16.30 -13.88
C GLN A 273 -8.80 -16.49 -13.45
N PHE A 274 -8.43 -16.08 -12.23
CA PHE A 274 -7.10 -16.32 -11.67
C PHE A 274 -6.77 -17.81 -11.62
N HIS A 275 -7.69 -18.65 -11.14
CA HIS A 275 -7.46 -20.09 -11.06
C HIS A 275 -7.28 -20.73 -12.43
N ASN A 276 -8.13 -20.37 -13.40
CA ASN A 276 -8.04 -20.88 -14.76
C ASN A 276 -6.73 -20.44 -15.44
N ARG A 277 -6.36 -19.16 -15.31
CA ARG A 277 -5.11 -18.60 -15.84
C ARG A 277 -3.90 -19.26 -15.22
N PHE A 278 -3.89 -19.48 -13.91
CA PHE A 278 -2.79 -20.18 -13.22
C PHE A 278 -2.61 -21.59 -13.75
N ARG A 279 -3.70 -22.34 -13.88
CA ARG A 279 -3.67 -23.68 -14.43
C ARG A 279 -3.14 -23.71 -15.87
N SER A 280 -3.56 -22.77 -16.72
CA SER A 280 -3.07 -22.69 -18.11
C SER A 280 -1.63 -22.20 -18.23
N CYS A 281 -1.18 -21.28 -17.38
CA CYS A 281 0.18 -20.74 -17.45
C CYS A 281 1.22 -21.74 -16.97
N PHE A 282 0.97 -22.44 -15.86
CA PHE A 282 1.96 -23.29 -15.22
C PHE A 282 1.78 -24.78 -15.52
N GLU A 283 0.59 -25.21 -15.95
CA GLU A 283 0.30 -26.59 -16.35
C GLU A 283 0.82 -27.64 -15.35
N LEU A 284 0.74 -27.36 -14.03
CA LEU A 284 1.39 -28.20 -13.00
C LEU A 284 0.98 -29.67 -13.08
N ASP A 285 -0.29 -29.93 -13.42
CA ASP A 285 -0.85 -31.26 -13.67
C ASP A 285 -0.06 -32.09 -14.70
N ARG A 286 0.67 -31.43 -15.62
CA ARG A 286 1.49 -32.06 -16.66
C ARG A 286 2.87 -32.49 -16.16
N PHE A 287 3.38 -31.83 -15.12
CA PHE A 287 4.76 -32.00 -14.65
C PHE A 287 4.89 -32.91 -13.42
N GLY A 288 3.77 -33.18 -12.73
CA GLY A 288 3.76 -34.10 -11.59
C GLY A 288 2.41 -34.14 -10.89
N ASN A 289 2.26 -35.11 -9.99
CA ASN A 289 1.11 -35.21 -9.09
C ASN A 289 1.39 -34.36 -7.85
N PHE A 290 1.17 -33.05 -7.96
CA PHE A 290 1.31 -32.14 -6.82
C PHE A 290 0.08 -32.21 -5.90
N GLU A 291 0.31 -32.16 -4.60
CA GLU A 291 -0.75 -32.08 -3.60
C GLU A 291 -1.47 -30.73 -3.68
N ALA A 292 -2.73 -30.71 -3.24
CA ALA A 292 -3.53 -29.47 -3.27
C ALA A 292 -2.90 -28.33 -2.45
N SER A 293 -2.16 -28.67 -1.38
CA SER A 293 -1.40 -27.72 -0.56
C SER A 293 -0.19 -27.15 -1.31
N GLU A 294 0.51 -27.95 -2.12
CA GLU A 294 1.65 -27.49 -2.94
C GLU A 294 1.17 -26.54 -4.05
N VAL A 295 0.03 -26.85 -4.68
CA VAL A 295 -0.60 -25.96 -5.67
C VAL A 295 -1.11 -24.68 -5.02
N ALA A 296 -1.65 -24.75 -3.80
CA ALA A 296 -2.02 -23.56 -3.03
C ALA A 296 -0.79 -22.70 -2.70
N PHE A 297 0.30 -23.32 -2.25
CA PHE A 297 1.57 -22.64 -1.99
C PHE A 297 2.13 -21.95 -3.24
N ALA A 298 2.10 -22.60 -4.40
CA ALA A 298 2.57 -22.01 -5.65
C ALA A 298 1.73 -20.80 -6.07
N ARG A 299 0.39 -20.87 -5.93
CA ARG A 299 -0.52 -19.74 -6.19
C ARG A 299 -0.24 -18.57 -5.26
N SER A 300 -0.08 -18.83 -3.97
CA SER A 300 0.25 -17.81 -2.99
C SER A 300 1.62 -17.19 -3.25
N THR A 301 2.62 -17.98 -3.60
CA THR A 301 3.97 -17.48 -3.95
C THR A 301 3.92 -16.51 -5.13
N LEU A 302 3.25 -16.89 -6.22
CA LEU A 302 3.04 -16.00 -7.36
C LEU A 302 2.26 -14.74 -6.97
N SER A 303 1.21 -14.90 -6.17
CA SER A 303 0.36 -13.78 -5.75
C SER A 303 1.12 -12.78 -4.89
N ASN A 304 2.03 -13.23 -4.02
CA ASN A 304 2.86 -12.33 -3.22
C ASN A 304 3.95 -11.65 -4.05
N LEU A 305 4.50 -12.32 -5.08
CA LEU A 305 5.39 -11.67 -6.05
C LEU A 305 4.66 -10.54 -6.80
N LEU A 306 3.48 -10.82 -7.35
CA LEU A 306 2.66 -9.85 -8.07
C LEU A 306 2.17 -8.72 -7.16
N GLY A 307 1.74 -9.04 -5.94
CA GLY A 307 1.36 -8.06 -4.93
C GLY A 307 2.52 -7.27 -4.34
N GLY A 308 3.76 -7.68 -4.62
CA GLY A 308 4.99 -6.94 -4.33
C GLY A 308 5.35 -5.90 -5.40
N ILE A 309 4.62 -5.85 -6.53
CA ILE A 309 4.85 -4.84 -7.57
C ILE A 309 4.44 -3.46 -7.05
N GLY A 310 5.34 -2.50 -7.14
CA GLY A 310 5.15 -1.12 -6.72
C GLY A 310 5.32 -0.12 -7.85
N TYR A 311 4.75 1.06 -7.66
CA TYR A 311 4.97 2.21 -8.52
C TYR A 311 5.54 3.35 -7.70
N PHE A 312 6.74 3.78 -8.07
CA PHE A 312 7.54 4.72 -7.34
C PHE A 312 7.74 5.97 -8.18
N TYR A 313 7.69 7.13 -7.54
CA TYR A 313 7.97 8.41 -8.15
C TYR A 313 8.72 9.29 -7.16
N GLY A 314 9.75 9.98 -7.64
CA GLY A 314 10.48 10.96 -6.84
C GLY A 314 11.93 11.07 -7.28
N THR A 315 12.65 11.96 -6.61
CA THR A 315 14.09 12.14 -6.83
C THR A 315 14.88 10.97 -6.24
N SER A 316 16.11 10.76 -6.72
CA SER A 316 17.10 9.89 -6.08
C SER A 316 18.36 10.68 -5.71
N ILE A 317 19.25 10.06 -4.95
CA ILE A 317 20.52 10.66 -4.54
C ILE A 317 21.65 9.84 -5.16
N VAL A 318 22.49 10.47 -5.99
CA VAL A 318 23.57 9.80 -6.72
C VAL A 318 24.89 10.52 -6.45
N ASP A 319 25.94 9.77 -6.17
CA ASP A 319 27.32 10.28 -6.12
C ASP A 319 28.10 9.73 -7.32
N ARG A 320 28.40 10.61 -8.27
CA ARG A 320 29.19 10.32 -9.49
C ARG A 320 30.70 10.56 -9.29
N HIS A 321 31.09 11.16 -8.16
CA HIS A 321 32.47 11.52 -7.87
C HIS A 321 33.26 10.37 -7.24
N PHE A 322 32.56 9.35 -6.73
CA PHE A 322 33.20 8.11 -6.30
C PHE A 322 33.85 7.39 -7.49
N ARG A 323 35.18 7.24 -7.43
CA ARG A 323 35.97 6.43 -8.38
C ARG A 323 36.78 5.39 -7.62
N TYR A 324 36.82 4.16 -8.14
CA TYR A 324 37.70 3.16 -7.55
C TYR A 324 39.18 3.53 -7.74
N PRO A 325 40.08 3.06 -6.86
CA PRO A 325 41.52 3.34 -7.01
C PRO A 325 42.13 2.88 -8.32
N TRP A 326 41.56 1.85 -8.97
CA TRP A 326 42.01 1.31 -10.26
C TRP A 326 41.37 1.96 -11.49
N ASP A 327 40.38 2.84 -11.30
CA ASP A 327 39.77 3.64 -12.37
C ASP A 327 40.50 4.99 -12.56
N ARG A 328 41.60 5.22 -11.80
CA ARG A 328 42.39 6.45 -11.84
C ARG A 328 43.52 6.31 -12.85
N GLU A 329 43.74 7.36 -13.64
CA GLU A 329 44.86 7.39 -14.60
C GLU A 329 46.22 7.57 -13.88
N ASP A 330 47.28 7.01 -14.47
CA ASP A 330 48.64 7.15 -13.96
C ASP A 330 49.07 8.63 -13.96
N GLY A 331 49.13 9.24 -12.77
CA GLY A 331 49.49 10.66 -12.59
C GLY A 331 48.39 11.52 -11.95
N GLU A 332 47.17 10.99 -11.79
CA GLU A 332 46.12 11.67 -11.01
C GLU A 332 46.45 11.71 -9.51
N ASP A 333 46.02 12.78 -8.84
CA ASP A 333 46.24 12.99 -7.41
C ASP A 333 45.63 11.82 -6.61
N LYS A 334 46.45 11.17 -5.79
CA LYS A 334 46.04 9.98 -5.00
C LYS A 334 45.21 10.33 -3.76
N GLY A 335 44.79 11.59 -3.62
CA GLY A 335 43.83 12.01 -2.59
C GLY A 335 42.54 11.18 -2.62
N GLU A 336 41.90 10.98 -1.48
CA GLU A 336 40.57 10.36 -1.44
C GLU A 336 39.59 11.25 -2.22
N ALA A 337 38.91 10.66 -3.22
CA ALA A 337 37.86 11.37 -3.94
C ALA A 337 36.77 11.72 -2.92
N LYS A 338 36.54 13.01 -2.70
CA LYS A 338 35.58 13.46 -1.71
C LYS A 338 34.16 13.12 -2.19
N PRO A 339 33.34 12.45 -1.36
CA PRO A 339 31.95 12.18 -1.71
C PRO A 339 31.20 13.48 -2.02
N HIS A 340 30.43 13.50 -3.10
CA HIS A 340 29.59 14.63 -3.48
C HIS A 340 28.24 14.10 -3.98
N PRO A 341 27.37 13.68 -3.03
CA PRO A 341 26.03 13.18 -3.35
C PRO A 341 25.14 14.31 -3.85
N GLU A 342 24.45 14.07 -4.96
CA GLU A 342 23.58 15.02 -5.63
C GLU A 342 22.16 14.46 -5.75
N ILE A 343 21.17 15.33 -5.58
CA ILE A 343 19.79 15.00 -5.88
C ILE A 343 19.61 15.07 -7.39
N VAL A 344 19.24 13.95 -8.01
CA VAL A 344 18.92 13.91 -9.44
C VAL A 344 17.42 14.13 -9.66
N PRO A 345 17.01 14.59 -10.87
CA PRO A 345 15.61 14.84 -11.19
C PRO A 345 14.69 13.66 -10.88
N ALA A 346 13.42 13.94 -10.63
CA ALA A 346 12.44 12.91 -10.32
C ALA A 346 12.24 11.97 -11.50
N GLN A 347 12.19 10.68 -11.20
CA GLN A 347 11.94 9.60 -12.16
C GLN A 347 10.83 8.70 -11.65
N THR A 348 10.36 7.80 -12.51
CA THR A 348 9.33 6.82 -12.20
C THR A 348 9.88 5.41 -12.32
N LEU A 349 9.40 4.50 -11.47
CA LEU A 349 9.72 3.09 -11.58
C LEU A 349 8.51 2.21 -11.27
N LEU A 350 8.10 1.38 -12.23
CA LEU A 350 7.23 0.23 -12.03
C LEU A 350 8.09 -1.03 -11.91
N THR A 351 8.06 -1.70 -10.76
CA THR A 351 8.98 -2.82 -10.48
C THR A 351 8.42 -3.75 -9.41
N ALA A 352 8.79 -5.03 -9.46
CA ALA A 352 8.64 -5.92 -8.32
C ALA A 352 9.61 -5.54 -7.19
N THR A 353 9.29 -5.96 -5.96
CA THR A 353 10.10 -5.70 -4.78
C THR A 353 10.54 -7.02 -4.15
N PRO A 354 11.82 -7.17 -3.72
CA PRO A 354 12.28 -8.44 -3.13
C PRO A 354 11.54 -8.80 -1.84
N CYS A 355 11.15 -7.79 -1.06
CA CYS A 355 10.49 -7.99 0.22
C CYS A 355 9.68 -6.76 0.63
N ARG A 356 8.38 -6.91 0.87
CA ARG A 356 7.47 -5.82 1.27
C ARG A 356 7.86 -5.16 2.60
N SER A 357 8.46 -5.88 3.55
CA SER A 357 8.80 -5.32 4.87
C SER A 357 10.18 -4.64 4.92
N PHE A 358 11.20 -5.22 4.29
CA PHE A 358 12.57 -4.66 4.34
C PHE A 358 12.98 -3.88 3.10
N PHE A 359 12.53 -4.34 1.93
CA PHE A 359 12.99 -3.88 0.63
C PHE A 359 11.81 -3.52 -0.29
N PRO A 360 10.87 -2.65 0.11
CA PRO A 360 9.73 -2.28 -0.73
C PRO A 360 10.13 -1.27 -1.82
N ARG A 361 11.14 -1.62 -2.62
CA ARG A 361 11.72 -0.80 -3.69
C ARG A 361 12.44 -1.66 -4.73
N GLY A 362 12.78 -1.08 -5.88
CA GLY A 362 13.44 -1.78 -6.97
C GLY A 362 14.90 -2.12 -6.69
N PHE A 363 15.29 -3.36 -7.01
CA PHE A 363 16.68 -3.80 -7.03
C PHE A 363 16.99 -4.40 -8.39
N TYR A 364 18.01 -3.86 -9.06
CA TYR A 364 18.26 -4.13 -10.48
C TYR A 364 18.47 -5.61 -10.78
N TRP A 365 19.32 -6.29 -10.00
CA TRP A 365 19.65 -7.70 -10.23
C TRP A 365 18.53 -8.66 -9.79
N ASP A 366 17.79 -8.32 -8.72
CA ASP A 366 16.63 -9.12 -8.28
C ASP A 366 15.53 -9.13 -9.36
N GLU A 367 15.35 -8.03 -10.09
CA GLU A 367 14.27 -7.90 -11.08
C GLU A 367 14.37 -8.92 -12.22
N GLY A 368 15.58 -9.28 -12.65
CA GLY A 368 15.80 -10.33 -13.63
C GLY A 368 15.13 -11.65 -13.21
N PHE A 369 15.25 -12.02 -11.93
CA PHE A 369 14.62 -13.23 -11.39
C PHE A 369 13.10 -13.06 -11.22
N HIS A 370 12.63 -11.90 -10.77
CA HIS A 370 11.20 -11.61 -10.69
C HIS A 370 10.52 -11.79 -12.06
N LEU A 371 11.16 -11.26 -13.11
CA LEU A 371 10.65 -11.28 -14.48
C LEU A 371 10.54 -12.68 -15.07
N LEU A 372 11.31 -13.67 -14.62
CA LEU A 372 11.15 -15.06 -15.07
C LEU A 372 9.74 -15.60 -14.78
N LEU A 373 9.19 -15.27 -13.61
CA LEU A 373 7.85 -15.70 -13.21
C LEU A 373 6.78 -14.73 -13.72
N ILE A 374 7.04 -13.41 -13.66
CA ILE A 374 6.08 -12.40 -14.14
C ILE A 374 5.82 -12.59 -15.63
N ASN A 375 6.85 -12.77 -16.47
CA ASN A 375 6.66 -12.97 -17.91
C ASN A 375 5.89 -14.25 -18.26
N ARG A 376 5.95 -15.28 -17.41
CA ARG A 376 5.16 -16.50 -17.59
C ARG A 376 3.69 -16.27 -17.28
N TRP A 377 3.39 -15.37 -16.35
CA TRP A 377 2.03 -14.97 -15.99
C TRP A 377 1.47 -13.95 -16.99
N ASP A 378 2.20 -12.86 -17.24
CA ASP A 378 1.79 -11.67 -17.98
C ASP A 378 2.99 -11.01 -18.67
N LEU A 379 3.18 -11.33 -19.95
CA LEU A 379 4.30 -10.83 -20.74
C LEU A 379 4.25 -9.29 -20.91
N ASP A 380 3.07 -8.73 -21.11
CA ASP A 380 2.90 -7.29 -21.33
C ASP A 380 3.26 -6.48 -20.07
N LEU A 381 2.88 -6.99 -18.89
CA LEU A 381 3.31 -6.41 -17.61
C LEU A 381 4.83 -6.48 -17.45
N GLY A 382 5.44 -7.63 -17.75
CA GLY A 382 6.89 -7.78 -17.65
C GLY A 382 7.66 -6.88 -18.62
N LEU A 383 7.16 -6.69 -19.85
CA LEU A 383 7.72 -5.73 -20.81
C LEU A 383 7.58 -4.28 -20.32
N ARG A 384 6.46 -3.91 -19.69
CA ARG A 384 6.30 -2.59 -19.05
C ARG A 384 7.29 -2.37 -17.91
N ILE A 385 7.52 -3.37 -17.07
CA ILE A 385 8.53 -3.31 -16.00
C ILE A 385 9.92 -3.12 -16.61
N ILE A 386 10.29 -3.91 -17.63
CA ILE A 386 11.59 -3.76 -18.32
C ILE A 386 11.73 -2.36 -18.91
N SER A 387 10.71 -1.84 -19.59
CA SER A 387 10.72 -0.47 -20.12
C SER A 387 10.96 0.54 -19.00
N SER A 388 10.27 0.39 -17.86
CA SER A 388 10.42 1.30 -16.74
C SER A 388 11.83 1.28 -16.13
N TRP A 389 12.53 0.15 -16.14
CA TRP A 389 13.94 0.08 -15.75
C TRP A 389 14.86 0.71 -16.81
N VAL A 390 14.60 0.45 -18.09
CA VAL A 390 15.39 1.04 -19.20
C VAL A 390 15.29 2.57 -19.22
N ASP A 391 14.14 3.13 -18.86
CA ASP A 391 13.94 4.59 -18.76
C ASP A 391 14.77 5.26 -17.65
N LEU A 392 15.36 4.47 -16.73
CA LEU A 392 16.29 4.97 -15.72
C LEU A 392 17.75 4.99 -16.17
N ILE A 393 18.07 4.42 -17.34
CA ILE A 393 19.43 4.41 -17.87
C ILE A 393 19.84 5.86 -18.20
N ASP A 394 20.94 6.29 -17.62
CA ASP A 394 21.46 7.63 -17.88
C ASP A 394 22.27 7.71 -19.19
N GLN A 395 22.78 8.91 -19.47
CA GLN A 395 23.57 9.20 -20.68
C GLN A 395 24.86 8.35 -20.81
N ASP A 396 25.37 7.81 -19.70
CA ASP A 396 26.59 6.98 -19.65
C ASP A 396 26.26 5.48 -19.73
N GLY A 397 24.98 5.12 -19.85
CA GLY A 397 24.51 3.74 -19.83
C GLY A 397 24.42 3.15 -18.42
N TRP A 398 24.53 3.97 -17.38
CA TRP A 398 24.48 3.52 -15.99
C TRP A 398 23.04 3.49 -15.46
N ILE A 399 22.79 2.54 -14.55
CA ILE A 399 21.56 2.44 -13.80
C ILE A 399 21.86 2.12 -12.34
N GLY A 400 21.15 2.80 -11.43
CA GLY A 400 21.26 2.56 -10.00
C GLY A 400 20.87 1.13 -9.63
N ARG A 401 21.69 0.49 -8.80
CA ARG A 401 21.45 -0.88 -8.34
C ARG A 401 20.22 -1.07 -7.46
N GLU A 402 19.90 -0.02 -6.72
CA GLU A 402 18.85 0.05 -5.71
C GLU A 402 18.16 1.40 -5.92
N GLN A 403 16.87 1.36 -6.19
CA GLN A 403 16.11 2.52 -6.65
C GLN A 403 15.30 3.09 -5.48
N ILE A 404 15.82 4.16 -4.87
CA ILE A 404 15.20 4.86 -3.75
C ILE A 404 14.63 6.18 -4.26
N LEU A 405 13.38 6.12 -4.75
CA LEU A 405 12.69 7.27 -5.35
C LEU A 405 11.73 7.90 -4.35
N GLY A 406 11.98 9.16 -3.99
CA GLY A 406 11.11 9.94 -3.10
C GLY A 406 11.28 9.67 -1.60
N GLU A 407 10.65 10.50 -0.78
CA GLU A 407 10.81 10.49 0.68
C GLU A 407 10.21 9.24 1.36
N GLU A 408 9.08 8.73 0.85
CA GLU A 408 8.48 7.49 1.35
C GLU A 408 9.48 6.33 1.27
N ALA A 409 10.21 6.20 0.17
CA ALA A 409 11.23 5.16 0.00
C ALA A 409 12.47 5.42 0.89
N ARG A 410 12.90 6.68 1.03
CA ARG A 410 14.04 7.07 1.89
C ARG A 410 13.79 6.81 3.37
N SER A 411 12.55 6.96 3.83
CA SER A 411 12.17 6.66 5.21
C SER A 411 12.47 5.22 5.64
N ARG A 412 12.67 4.30 4.68
CA ARG A 412 12.99 2.89 4.88
C ARG A 412 14.48 2.55 4.78
N GLY A 413 15.34 3.52 4.48
CA GLY A 413 16.78 3.32 4.30
C GLY A 413 17.61 4.02 5.39
N GLY A 414 18.72 3.40 5.81
CA GLY A 414 19.74 4.11 6.59
C GLY A 414 20.55 5.06 5.68
N LEU A 415 20.90 6.25 6.19
CA LEU A 415 21.59 7.33 5.45
C LEU A 415 22.72 6.87 4.49
N PRO A 416 23.63 5.95 4.84
CA PRO A 416 24.71 5.51 3.94
C PRO A 416 24.24 4.69 2.73
N ARG A 417 23.04 4.09 2.77
CA ARG A 417 22.46 3.30 1.68
C ARG A 417 21.58 4.12 0.73
N LEU A 418 21.33 5.39 1.06
CA LEU A 418 20.48 6.28 0.26
C LEU A 418 21.18 6.81 -1.00
N VAL A 419 22.52 6.78 -1.01
CA VAL A 419 23.35 7.30 -2.10
C VAL A 419 23.71 6.17 -3.05
N ALA A 420 23.26 6.25 -4.30
CA ALA A 420 23.72 5.37 -5.36
C ALA A 420 25.10 5.84 -5.85
N LEU A 421 26.04 4.90 -5.98
CA LEU A 421 27.40 5.20 -6.43
C LEU A 421 27.52 4.92 -7.93
N GLY A 422 27.84 5.95 -8.73
CA GLY A 422 27.86 5.87 -10.20
C GLY A 422 28.90 4.89 -10.77
N ALA A 423 29.95 4.58 -10.02
CA ALA A 423 30.95 3.58 -10.44
C ALA A 423 30.52 2.13 -10.17
N TRP A 424 29.48 1.89 -9.37
CA TRP A 424 29.08 0.54 -8.98
C TRP A 424 28.22 -0.10 -10.06
N ARG A 425 28.62 -1.31 -10.47
CA ARG A 425 27.93 -2.14 -11.47
C ARG A 425 27.33 -3.37 -10.79
N ASN A 426 26.30 -3.95 -11.40
CA ASN A 426 25.72 -5.24 -10.99
C ASN A 426 25.54 -6.15 -12.20
N SER A 427 25.29 -7.43 -11.92
CA SER A 427 25.02 -8.43 -12.93
C SER A 427 23.79 -8.05 -13.78
N PRO A 428 23.91 -8.07 -15.12
CA PRO A 428 22.76 -7.97 -16.01
C PRO A 428 22.10 -9.36 -16.12
N ILE A 429 21.21 -9.65 -15.16
CA ILE A 429 20.40 -10.88 -15.10
C ILE A 429 19.12 -10.64 -15.87
#